data_AF-A0A1C6QIX1-F1
#
_entry.id   AF-A0A1C6QIX1-F1
#
_cell.length_a   1.000
_cell.length_b   1.000
_cell.length_c   1.000
_cell.angle_alpha   90.00
_cell.angle_beta   90.00
_cell.angle_gamma   90.00
#
_symmetry.space_group_name_H-M   'P 1'
#
loop_
_entity.id
_entity.type
_entity.pdbx_description
1 polymer ?
#
loop_
_entity_poly.entity_id
_entity_poly.type
_entity_poly.pdbx_seq_one_letter_code
_entity_poly.pdbx_strand_id
1 'polypeptide(L)'
;MPTLALRAGARIAVIAEEWHNAFCVVARGRVQLELRDGEPGPVLGHDAAFWLRGTGVRALHNPCRRTARVRIITPPGSQALDA
;
A
#
# COMPACT_ATOMS: atom_id res chain seq x y z
N MET A 1 3.72 5.35 -12.85
CA MET A 1 3.85 4.31 -11.79
C MET A 1 4.80 4.81 -10.71
N PRO A 2 4.29 5.46 -9.65
CA PRO A 2 5.14 5.95 -8.56
C PRO A 2 5.66 4.80 -7.69
N THR A 3 6.82 5.01 -7.06
CA THR A 3 7.39 4.11 -6.06
C THR A 3 7.39 4.80 -4.71
N LEU A 4 6.75 4.19 -3.74
CA LEU A 4 6.75 4.62 -2.34
C LEU A 4 7.96 4.04 -1.62
N ALA A 5 8.80 4.89 -1.05
CA ALA A 5 9.92 4.48 -0.21
C ALA A 5 9.56 4.69 1.26
N LEU A 6 9.35 3.59 1.99
CA LEU A 6 9.06 3.63 3.43
C LEU A 6 10.37 3.43 4.19
N ARG A 7 10.85 4.48 4.87
CA ARG A 7 12.01 4.40 5.78
C ARG A 7 11.71 3.45 6.95
N ALA A 8 12.72 3.13 7.75
CA ALA A 8 12.57 2.27 8.91
C ALA A 8 11.49 2.81 9.87
N GLY A 9 10.52 1.97 10.24
CA GLY A 9 9.40 2.36 11.13
C GLY A 9 8.43 3.38 10.52
N ALA A 10 8.59 3.74 9.23
CA ALA A 10 7.73 4.73 8.61
C ALA A 10 6.32 4.17 8.42
N ARG A 11 5.32 5.02 8.65
CA ARG A 11 3.91 4.77 8.41
C ARG A 11 3.37 5.80 7.43
N ILE A 12 2.65 5.34 6.41
CA ILE A 12 2.03 6.20 5.40
C ILE A 12 0.55 5.85 5.32
N ALA A 13 -0.30 6.86 5.52
CA ALA A 13 -1.74 6.70 5.35
C ALA A 13 -2.07 6.47 3.87
N VAL A 14 -3.00 5.56 3.61
CA VAL A 14 -3.59 5.37 2.29
C VAL A 14 -4.61 6.48 2.08
N ILE A 15 -4.30 7.40 1.17
CA ILE A 15 -5.24 8.46 0.76
C ILE A 15 -6.23 7.81 -0.21
N ALA A 16 -7.47 7.65 0.23
CA ALA A 16 -8.48 6.94 -0.54
C ALA A 16 -8.68 7.59 -1.92
N GLU A 17 -8.84 8.91 -1.99
CA GLU A 17 -9.07 9.64 -3.25
C GLU A 17 -7.98 9.39 -4.31
N GLU A 18 -6.73 9.23 -3.88
CA GLU A 18 -5.61 8.99 -4.80
C GLU A 18 -5.39 7.52 -5.10
N TRP A 19 -5.48 6.65 -4.09
CA TRP A 19 -4.99 5.27 -4.16
C TRP A 19 -6.08 4.22 -3.98
N HIS A 20 -7.36 4.60 -3.92
CA HIS A 20 -8.48 3.66 -3.73
C HIS A 20 -8.44 2.50 -4.73
N ASN A 21 -8.13 2.80 -5.99
CA ASN A 21 -8.06 1.83 -7.08
C ASN A 21 -6.64 1.34 -7.39
N ALA A 22 -5.67 1.58 -6.50
CA ALA A 22 -4.30 1.18 -6.74
C ALA A 22 -4.06 -0.31 -6.44
N PHE A 23 -3.32 -0.94 -7.34
CA PHE A 23 -2.67 -2.22 -7.15
C PHE A 23 -1.22 -1.99 -6.71
N CYS A 24 -0.81 -2.65 -5.64
CA CYS A 24 0.48 -2.45 -5.01
C CYS A 24 1.34 -3.70 -5.10
N VAL A 25 2.64 -3.53 -5.35
CA VAL A 25 3.62 -4.63 -5.33
C VAL A 25 4.80 -4.24 -4.44
N VAL A 26 5.17 -5.12 -3.51
CA VAL A 26 6.35 -4.93 -2.67
C VAL A 26 7.62 -5.23 -3.47
N ALA A 27 8.18 -4.19 -4.06
CA ALA A 27 9.40 -4.28 -4.85
C ALA A 27 10.66 -4.57 -4.02
N ARG A 28 10.67 -4.21 -2.72
CA ARG A 28 11.77 -4.52 -1.80
C ARG A 28 11.34 -4.48 -0.35
N GLY A 29 11.87 -5.39 0.46
CA GLY A 29 11.72 -5.36 1.92
C GLY A 29 10.42 -6.02 2.39
N ARG A 30 9.85 -5.49 3.46
CA ARG A 30 8.58 -5.94 4.02
C ARG A 30 7.70 -4.75 4.34
N VAL A 31 6.40 -4.90 4.17
CA VAL A 31 5.39 -3.89 4.50
C VAL A 31 4.27 -4.55 5.28
N GLN A 32 3.94 -3.97 6.42
CA GLN A 32 2.76 -4.34 7.20
C GLN A 32 1.59 -3.49 6.76
N LEU A 33 0.45 -4.14 6.51
CA LEU A 33 -0.80 -3.44 6.28
C LEU A 33 -1.40 -3.04 7.64
N GLU A 34 -2.00 -1.87 7.73
CA GLU A 34 -2.82 -1.47 8.87
C GLU A 34 -4.27 -1.41 8.42
N LEU A 35 -5.15 -2.07 9.17
CA LEU A 35 -6.58 -2.16 8.84
C LEU A 35 -7.36 -0.95 9.37
N ARG A 36 -8.61 -0.79 8.93
CA ARG A 36 -9.47 0.37 9.26
C ARG A 36 -9.66 0.60 10.76
N ASP A 37 -9.78 -0.47 11.54
CA ASP A 37 -9.84 -0.46 13.01
C ASP A 37 -8.53 0.01 13.67
N GLY A 38 -7.42 -0.02 12.93
CA GLY A 38 -6.09 0.31 13.41
C GLY A 38 -5.27 -0.87 13.86
N GLU A 39 -5.81 -2.08 13.72
CA GLU A 39 -5.08 -3.29 14.04
C GLU A 39 -3.97 -3.53 13.00
N PRO A 40 -2.81 -4.05 13.45
CA PRO A 40 -1.78 -4.52 12.55
C PRO A 40 -2.29 -5.71 11.74
N GLY A 41 -2.35 -5.54 10.43
CA GLY A 41 -2.67 -6.57 9.46
C GLY A 41 -1.45 -7.39 9.03
N PRO A 42 -1.59 -8.16 7.93
CA PRO A 42 -0.54 -9.04 7.45
C PRO A 42 0.72 -8.28 7.03
N VAL A 43 1.86 -8.96 7.18
CA VAL A 43 3.15 -8.48 6.71
C VAL A 43 3.44 -9.12 5.35
N LEU A 44 3.59 -8.29 4.33
CA LEU A 44 3.85 -8.67 2.96
C LEU A 44 5.35 -8.55 2.65
N GLY A 45 5.92 -9.61 2.07
CA GLY A 45 7.33 -9.68 1.65
C GLY A 45 7.54 -9.25 0.21
N HIS A 46 8.79 -9.34 -0.25
CA HIS A 46 9.15 -9.10 -1.65
C HIS A 46 8.25 -9.88 -2.63
N ASP A 47 7.84 -9.22 -3.71
CA ASP A 47 6.96 -9.72 -4.78
C ASP A 47 5.52 -10.05 -4.35
N ALA A 48 5.18 -9.86 -3.07
CA ALA A 48 3.79 -9.85 -2.67
C ALA A 48 3.05 -8.67 -3.33
N ALA A 49 1.87 -8.97 -3.86
CA ALA A 49 1.02 -8.01 -4.53
C ALA A 49 -0.37 -7.98 -3.88
N PHE A 50 -0.98 -6.80 -3.84
CA PHE A 50 -2.25 -6.59 -3.15
C PHE A 50 -3.02 -5.40 -3.71
N TRP A 51 -4.34 -5.44 -3.60
CA TRP A 51 -5.22 -4.31 -3.90
C TRP A 51 -5.44 -3.46 -2.66
N LEU A 52 -5.48 -2.14 -2.83
CA LEU A 52 -6.00 -1.24 -1.79
C LEU A 52 -7.54 -1.16 -1.84
N ARG A 53 -8.12 -1.40 -3.02
CA ARG A 53 -9.57 -1.39 -3.23
C ARG A 53 -10.24 -2.50 -2.42
N GLY A 54 -11.23 -2.14 -1.60
CA GLY A 54 -12.09 -3.10 -0.90
C GLY A 54 -11.41 -3.94 0.18
N THR A 55 -10.13 -3.73 0.49
CA THR A 55 -9.39 -4.54 1.46
C THR A 55 -9.41 -4.00 2.89
N GLY A 56 -9.96 -2.81 3.11
CA GLY A 56 -9.99 -2.20 4.44
C GLY A 56 -8.63 -1.73 4.95
N VAL A 57 -7.61 -1.67 4.10
CA VAL A 57 -6.29 -1.14 4.44
C VAL A 57 -6.38 0.38 4.54
N ARG A 58 -5.91 0.96 5.65
CA ARG A 58 -5.86 2.42 5.89
C ARG A 58 -4.45 2.99 5.91
N ALA A 59 -3.42 2.17 6.14
CA ALA A 59 -2.04 2.62 6.10
C ALA A 59 -1.08 1.47 5.75
N LEU A 60 0.10 1.86 5.29
CA LEU A 60 1.25 0.99 5.06
C LEU A 60 2.32 1.33 6.08
N HIS A 61 2.85 0.33 6.76
CA HIS A 61 3.90 0.48 7.77
C HIS A 61 5.12 -0.34 7.37
N ASN A 62 6.33 0.18 7.59
CA ASN A 62 7.56 -0.58 7.44
C ASN A 62 8.02 -1.10 8.81
N PRO A 63 7.77 -2.39 9.15
CA PRO A 63 8.14 -2.93 10.45
C PRO A 63 9.64 -3.19 10.60
N CYS A 64 10.43 -2.98 9.54
CA CYS A 64 11.83 -3.37 9.49
C CYS A 64 12.77 -2.16 9.61
N ARG A 65 14.03 -2.43 9.97
CA ARG A 65 15.10 -1.41 10.04
C ARG A 65 15.62 -0.94 8.67
N ARG A 66 15.28 -1.62 7.58
CA ARG A 66 15.70 -1.29 6.22
C ARG A 66 14.55 -0.64 5.47
N THR A 67 14.86 0.27 4.54
CA THR A 67 13.84 0.91 3.69
C THR A 67 13.11 -0.13 2.84
N ALA A 68 11.78 -0.13 2.90
CA ALA A 68 10.92 -0.89 2.01
C ALA A 68 10.52 -0.05 0.79
N ARG A 69 10.27 -0.71 -0.35
CA ARG A 69 9.81 -0.07 -1.58
C ARG A 69 8.53 -0.74 -2.08
N VAL A 70 7.50 0.05 -2.32
CA VAL A 70 6.22 -0.39 -2.89
C VAL A 70 6.01 0.32 -4.21
N ARG A 71 5.71 -0.44 -5.27
CA ARG A 71 5.26 0.12 -6.55
C ARG A 71 3.75 0.27 -6.52
N ILE A 72 3.26 1.44 -6.88
CA ILE A 72 1.83 1.75 -6.95
C ILE A 72 1.43 1.79 -8.43
N ILE A 73 0.51 0.91 -8.80
CA ILE A 73 0.00 0.73 -10.16
C ILE A 73 -1.48 1.10 -10.13
N THR A 74 -1.80 2.27 -10.68
CA THR A 74 -3.19 2.74 -10.81
C THR A 74 -3.62 2.56 -12.27
N PRO A 75 -4.70 1.80 -12.56
CA PRO A 75 -5.23 1.70 -13.91
C PRO A 75 -5.70 3.09 -14.42
N PRO A 76 -5.36 3.50 -15.65
CA PRO A 76 -5.96 4.67 -16.27
C PRO A 76 -7.46 4.41 -16.47
N GLY A 77 -8.32 5.28 -15.92
CA GLY A 77 -9.79 5.19 -16.09
C GLY A 77 -10.61 4.96 -14.82
N SER A 78 -9.98 4.89 -13.64
CA SER A 78 -10.71 4.63 -12.39
C SER A 78 -11.57 5.80 -11.86
N GLN A 79 -11.70 6.91 -12.61
CA GLN A 79 -12.65 8.00 -12.36
C GLN A 79 -13.93 7.90 -13.21
N ALA A 80 -14.00 6.97 -14.18
CA ALA A 80 -15.05 6.99 -15.21
C ALA A 80 -16.13 5.90 -15.08
N LEU A 81 -16.09 5.06 -14.03
CA LEU A 81 -17.07 3.97 -13.85
C LEU A 81 -18.12 4.26 -12.77
N ASP A 82 -18.11 5.46 -12.17
CA ASP A 82 -19.13 5.93 -11.23
C ASP A 82 -19.87 7.17 -11.82
N ALA A 83 -20.25 7.10 -13.10
CA ALA A 83 -21.09 8.09 -13.78
C ALA A 83 -22.41 7.47 -14.23
#